data_AF-A0A7U2I8Z5-F1
#
_entry.id   AF-A0A7U2I8Z5-F1
#
_cell.length_a   1.000
_cell.length_b   1.000
_cell.length_c   1.000
_cell.angle_alpha   90.00
_cell.angle_beta   90.00
_cell.angle_gamma   90.00
#
_symmetry.space_group_name_H-M   'P 1'
#
loop_
_entity.id
_entity.type
_entity.pdbx_description
1 polymer ?
#
loop_
_entity_poly.entity_id
_entity_poly.type
_entity_poly.pdbx_seq_one_letter_code
_entity_poly.pdbx_strand_id
1 'polypeptide(L)'
;MVQHGLLPKPLPSDLLTVGQLLTHPLHPERDCFYSQAAHEEVDDLNDYHIQLRYKDVFSVDSEGRFITNYGAKFDLGRIFRQPNLLTVRAEQMIQRTSQSKAQAFQAVCNDPEARTWISEQVKAGKPLYVVLGITELKNASFKRAKLHDAGASNRLNETPLENDAKVPKSIRARADASLGGIGSAPTISGVFGMDVRHVQARITTPAEPHRLEDIGYHWYYYDVPGSSSKEQLIVGLGEQLKANELRLMLDLSEEDVQGNLDAISKLSLDAASAAASPMLRPSSPALRGRSPSPHPGMLRA
;
A
#
# COMPACT_ATOMS: atom_id res chain seq x y z
N MET A 1 2.88 22.82 7.29
CA MET A 1 2.45 21.53 7.86
C MET A 1 2.72 20.49 6.79
N VAL A 2 3.73 19.65 6.97
CA VAL A 2 4.07 18.63 5.95
C VAL A 2 3.00 17.53 6.06
N GLN A 3 2.17 17.39 5.03
CA GLN A 3 1.18 16.33 4.97
C GLN A 3 1.82 15.11 4.30
N HIS A 4 2.19 14.13 5.11
CA HIS A 4 2.49 12.80 4.61
C HIS A 4 1.26 12.23 3.89
N GLY A 5 1.48 11.40 2.88
CA GLY A 5 0.41 10.71 2.17
C GLY A 5 -0.34 9.80 3.15
N LEU A 6 -1.64 10.01 3.30
CA LEU A 6 -2.50 9.18 4.15
C LEU A 6 -2.50 7.75 3.61
N LEU A 7 -2.13 6.79 4.46
CA LEU A 7 -2.18 5.39 4.10
C LEU A 7 -3.64 4.90 4.12
N PRO A 8 -4.06 4.13 3.12
CA PRO A 8 -5.41 3.55 3.07
C PRO A 8 -5.69 2.57 4.23
N LYS A 9 -4.65 1.92 4.75
CA LYS A 9 -4.69 1.07 5.94
C LYS A 9 -3.46 1.37 6.80
N PRO A 10 -3.60 1.38 8.14
CA PRO A 10 -2.45 1.62 9.00
C PRO A 10 -1.48 0.44 8.92
N LEU A 11 -0.19 0.74 8.85
CA LEU A 11 0.88 -0.25 8.88
C LEU A 11 1.47 -0.36 10.30
N PRO A 12 1.99 -1.52 10.72
CA PRO A 12 2.75 -1.64 11.96
C PRO A 12 3.95 -0.68 12.00
N SER A 13 4.22 -0.06 13.16
CA SER A 13 5.31 0.93 13.32
C SER A 13 6.72 0.31 13.18
N ASP A 14 6.86 -0.99 13.33
CA ASP A 14 8.11 -1.74 13.27
C ASP A 14 8.54 -2.11 11.83
N LEU A 15 7.64 -1.99 10.85
CA LEU A 15 7.93 -2.37 9.46
C LEU A 15 8.59 -1.27 8.62
N LEU A 16 8.51 -0.02 9.07
CA LEU A 16 8.91 1.15 8.29
C LEU A 16 9.88 2.04 9.04
N THR A 17 10.95 2.45 8.36
CA THR A 17 11.93 3.41 8.88
C THR A 17 12.27 4.45 7.82
N VAL A 18 12.57 5.69 8.23
CA VAL A 18 13.01 6.74 7.31
C VAL A 18 14.38 6.36 6.72
N GLY A 19 14.55 6.52 5.42
CA GLY A 19 15.72 6.05 4.66
C GLY A 19 15.58 4.64 4.07
N GLN A 20 14.50 3.91 4.39
CA GLN A 20 14.27 2.58 3.85
C GLN A 20 13.90 2.64 2.36
N LEU A 21 14.51 1.76 1.57
CA LEU A 21 14.19 1.52 0.17
C LEU A 21 13.16 0.40 0.06
N LEU A 22 12.18 0.56 -0.82
CA LEU A 22 11.06 -0.34 -0.99
C LEU A 22 10.81 -0.62 -2.47
N THR A 23 10.35 -1.82 -2.81
CA THR A 23 9.76 -2.07 -4.13
C THR A 23 8.24 -1.86 -4.14
N HIS A 24 7.59 -1.97 -2.98
CA HIS A 24 6.16 -1.75 -2.83
C HIS A 24 5.84 -0.98 -1.53
N PRO A 25 5.33 0.26 -1.59
CA PRO A 25 5.11 1.11 -0.42
C PRO A 25 4.14 0.55 0.63
N LEU A 26 3.14 -0.23 0.19
CA LEU A 26 2.11 -0.80 1.07
C LEU A 26 2.43 -2.22 1.56
N HIS A 27 3.52 -2.81 1.06
CA HIS A 27 3.97 -4.16 1.40
C HIS A 27 5.46 -4.16 1.73
N PRO A 28 5.90 -3.40 2.75
CA PRO A 28 7.30 -3.29 3.11
C PRO A 28 7.93 -4.62 3.55
N GLU A 29 7.12 -5.62 3.91
CA GLU A 29 7.55 -6.96 4.31
C GLU A 29 8.10 -7.82 3.15
N ARG A 30 7.85 -7.45 1.89
CA ARG A 30 8.18 -8.27 0.72
C ARG A 30 9.64 -8.10 0.29
N ASP A 31 9.95 -6.95 -0.29
CA ASP A 31 11.29 -6.60 -0.75
C ASP A 31 11.58 -5.16 -0.32
N CYS A 32 12.43 -5.04 0.70
CA CYS A 32 12.94 -3.77 1.19
C CYS A 32 14.44 -3.87 1.46
N PHE A 33 15.08 -2.71 1.56
CA PHE A 33 16.45 -2.59 2.01
C PHE A 33 16.56 -1.41 2.96
N TYR A 34 17.30 -1.60 4.04
CA TYR A 34 17.58 -0.56 5.01
C TYR A 34 19.08 -0.52 5.27
N SER A 35 19.71 0.62 4.96
CA SER A 35 21.13 0.82 5.17
C SER A 35 21.41 1.05 6.65
N GLN A 36 22.10 0.11 7.30
CA GLN A 36 22.59 0.33 8.66
C GLN A 36 23.74 1.35 8.68
N ALA A 37 24.53 1.41 7.62
CA ALA A 37 25.64 2.35 7.49
C ALA A 37 25.18 3.81 7.40
N ALA A 38 24.09 4.07 6.67
CA ALA A 38 23.52 5.41 6.52
C ALA A 38 22.53 5.77 7.65
N HIS A 39 22.27 4.88 8.61
CA HIS A 39 21.24 5.08 9.63
C HIS A 39 21.44 6.37 10.42
N GLU A 40 22.63 6.58 10.98
CA GLU A 40 22.93 7.74 11.83
C GLU A 40 22.83 9.05 11.03
N GLU A 41 23.41 9.09 9.82
CA GLU A 41 23.36 10.26 8.95
C GLU A 41 21.92 10.62 8.53
N VAL A 42 21.10 9.62 8.22
CA VAL A 42 19.68 9.84 7.90
C VAL A 42 18.90 10.28 9.12
N ASP A 43 19.20 9.75 10.31
CA ASP A 43 18.50 10.13 11.53
C ASP A 43 18.82 11.55 12.00
N ASP A 44 20.07 11.98 11.85
CA ASP A 44 20.49 13.37 12.12
C ASP A 44 19.77 14.39 11.21
N LEU A 45 19.35 13.95 10.02
CA LEU A 45 18.58 14.77 9.07
C LEU A 45 17.07 14.78 9.36
N ASN A 46 16.59 14.01 10.34
CA ASN A 46 15.17 13.93 10.66
C ASN A 46 14.74 15.06 11.60
N ASP A 47 13.58 15.65 11.30
CA ASP A 47 12.82 16.48 12.23
C ASP A 47 11.69 15.68 12.86
N TYR A 48 11.45 15.95 14.14
CA TYR A 48 10.50 15.24 14.97
C TYR A 48 9.40 16.18 15.44
N HIS A 49 8.19 15.93 14.98
CA HIS A 49 7.00 16.65 15.45
C HIS A 49 6.11 15.73 16.27
N ILE A 50 5.99 16.04 17.57
CA ILE A 50 5.16 15.27 18.50
C ILE A 50 3.96 16.12 18.91
N GLN A 51 2.77 15.57 18.72
CA GLN A 51 1.52 16.17 19.20
C GLN A 51 0.83 15.23 20.18
N LEU A 52 0.61 15.71 21.40
CA LEU A 52 -0.17 15.00 22.41
C LEU A 52 -1.66 15.27 22.21
N ARG A 53 -2.50 14.29 22.58
CA ARG A 53 -3.97 14.37 22.49
C ARG A 53 -4.44 14.71 21.08
N TYR A 54 -3.88 14.02 20.10
CA TYR A 54 -4.20 14.19 18.69
C TYR A 54 -5.68 13.89 18.43
N LYS A 55 -6.34 14.75 17.65
CA LYS A 55 -7.74 14.59 17.26
C LYS A 55 -7.97 15.18 15.87
N ASP A 56 -8.38 14.34 14.93
CA ASP A 56 -8.66 14.71 13.55
C ASP A 56 -9.90 13.96 13.02
N VAL A 57 -10.36 14.35 11.82
CA VAL A 57 -11.51 13.75 11.14
C VAL A 57 -11.07 13.15 9.82
N PHE A 58 -11.42 11.89 9.60
CA PHE A 58 -11.06 11.11 8.44
C PHE A 58 -12.31 10.66 7.71
N SER A 59 -12.26 10.56 6.38
CA SER A 59 -13.25 9.79 5.60
C SER A 59 -12.73 8.40 5.29
N VAL A 60 -13.65 7.44 5.21
CA VAL A 60 -13.38 6.06 4.81
C VAL A 60 -14.29 5.62 3.68
N ASP A 61 -13.81 4.72 2.84
CA ASP A 61 -14.61 4.15 1.76
C ASP A 61 -15.56 3.04 2.23
N SER A 62 -16.26 2.42 1.27
CA SER A 62 -17.19 1.30 1.50
C SER A 62 -16.53 0.07 2.11
N GLU A 63 -15.21 -0.07 1.97
CA GLU A 63 -14.44 -1.19 2.52
C GLU A 63 -13.80 -0.85 3.87
N GLY A 64 -13.84 0.43 4.25
CA GLY A 64 -13.27 0.97 5.47
C GLY A 64 -11.82 1.42 5.30
N ARG A 65 -11.33 1.65 4.09
CA ARG A 65 -9.98 2.21 3.85
C ARG A 65 -10.03 3.73 3.98
N PHE A 66 -8.98 4.33 4.54
CA PHE A 66 -8.89 5.79 4.67
C PHE A 66 -8.78 6.47 3.29
N ILE A 67 -9.52 7.56 3.11
CA ILE A 67 -9.51 8.35 1.86
C ILE A 67 -8.88 9.72 2.09
N THR A 68 -9.35 10.46 3.09
CA THR A 68 -8.92 11.84 3.31
C THR A 68 -8.87 12.16 4.79
N ASN A 69 -7.82 12.88 5.21
CA ASN A 69 -7.75 13.53 6.51
C ASN A 69 -8.15 15.00 6.35
N TYR A 70 -9.20 15.44 7.03
CA TYR A 70 -9.69 16.81 7.02
C TYR A 70 -9.07 17.70 8.10
N GLY A 71 -8.31 17.12 9.03
CA GLY A 71 -7.68 17.81 10.15
C GLY A 71 -8.67 18.15 11.27
N ALA A 72 -8.13 18.72 12.35
CA ALA A 72 -8.90 19.16 13.51
C ALA A 72 -9.82 20.35 13.22
N LYS A 73 -9.42 21.22 12.29
CA LYS A 73 -10.19 22.38 11.81
C LYS A 73 -10.60 22.12 10.37
N PHE A 74 -11.66 21.34 10.20
CA PHE A 74 -12.16 20.97 8.89
C PHE A 74 -13.11 22.02 8.32
N ASP A 75 -13.18 22.06 6.99
CA ASP A 75 -14.13 22.89 6.24
C ASP A 75 -15.42 22.08 5.96
N LEU A 76 -16.57 22.66 6.33
CA LEU A 76 -17.89 22.07 6.13
C LEU A 76 -18.15 21.68 4.68
N GLY A 77 -17.73 22.52 3.73
CA GLY A 77 -17.99 22.28 2.31
C GLY A 77 -17.36 20.98 1.80
N ARG A 78 -16.22 20.58 2.40
CA ARG A 78 -15.49 19.34 2.03
C ARG A 78 -16.04 18.10 2.72
N ILE A 79 -16.51 18.22 3.96
CA ILE A 79 -16.98 17.10 4.76
C ILE A 79 -18.45 16.77 4.49
N PHE A 80 -19.30 17.76 4.18
CA PHE A 80 -20.74 17.56 4.01
C PHE A 80 -21.11 16.49 2.98
N ARG A 81 -20.26 16.30 1.96
CA ARG A 81 -20.50 15.37 0.86
C ARG A 81 -19.98 13.95 1.11
N GLN A 82 -19.37 13.70 2.27
CA GLN A 82 -18.59 12.50 2.49
C GLN A 82 -19.40 11.47 3.26
N PRO A 83 -19.73 10.33 2.64
CA PRO A 83 -20.27 9.20 3.38
C PRO A 83 -19.14 8.63 4.26
N ASN A 84 -19.47 8.26 5.49
CA ASN A 84 -18.56 7.60 6.43
C ASN A 84 -17.39 8.45 6.95
N LEU A 85 -17.69 9.32 7.91
CA LEU A 85 -16.68 10.06 8.66
C LEU A 85 -16.32 9.35 9.97
N LEU A 86 -15.04 9.39 10.30
CA LEU A 86 -14.48 8.90 11.54
C LEU A 86 -13.76 10.02 12.27
N THR A 87 -14.07 10.20 13.55
CA THR A 87 -13.22 10.95 14.45
C THR A 87 -12.13 10.02 14.95
N VAL A 88 -10.88 10.40 14.74
CA VAL A 88 -9.71 9.69 15.22
C VAL A 88 -9.15 10.46 16.40
N ARG A 89 -8.96 9.79 17.54
CA ARG A 89 -8.31 10.35 18.72
C ARG A 89 -7.15 9.47 19.12
N ALA A 90 -5.96 10.02 19.22
CA ALA A 90 -4.78 9.31 19.65
C ALA A 90 -4.14 10.00 20.86
N GLU A 91 -3.48 9.23 21.70
CA GLU A 91 -2.72 9.76 22.82
C GLU A 91 -1.58 10.65 22.31
N GLN A 92 -0.90 10.17 21.26
CA GLN A 92 0.26 10.82 20.67
C GLN A 92 0.25 10.61 19.15
N MET A 93 0.51 11.68 18.41
CA MET A 93 0.98 11.62 17.03
C MET A 93 2.48 11.92 17.03
N ILE A 94 3.25 11.11 16.32
CA ILE A 94 4.68 11.33 16.07
C ILE A 94 4.86 11.42 14.56
N GLN A 95 5.36 12.54 14.07
CA GLN A 95 5.81 12.67 12.70
C GLN A 95 7.33 12.73 12.70
N ARG A 96 7.95 11.86 11.91
CA ARG A 96 9.38 11.90 11.61
C ARG A 96 9.50 12.22 10.13
N THR A 97 10.24 13.27 9.78
CA THR A 97 10.38 13.71 8.39
C THR A 97 11.80 14.15 8.14
N SER A 98 12.40 13.71 7.04
CA SER A 98 13.69 14.25 6.63
C SER A 98 13.56 15.72 6.26
N GLN A 99 14.35 16.59 6.91
CA GLN A 99 14.42 18.02 6.61
C GLN A 99 14.95 18.26 5.20
N SER A 100 15.96 17.48 4.82
CA SER A 100 16.62 17.53 3.52
C SER A 100 16.50 16.18 2.82
N LYS A 101 15.37 16.01 2.14
CA LYS A 101 14.98 14.77 1.44
C LYS A 101 16.03 14.29 0.44
N ALA A 102 16.66 15.22 -0.27
CA ALA A 102 17.73 14.93 -1.20
C ALA A 102 18.98 14.40 -0.47
N GLN A 103 19.41 15.07 0.62
CA GLN A 103 20.58 14.63 1.38
C GLN A 103 20.35 13.28 2.08
N ALA A 104 19.18 13.05 2.67
CA ALA A 104 18.88 11.75 3.28
C ALA A 104 18.89 10.62 2.24
N PHE A 105 18.35 10.86 1.05
CA PHE A 105 18.41 9.88 -0.03
C PHE A 105 19.85 9.67 -0.55
N GLN A 106 20.63 10.75 -0.67
CA GLN A 106 22.03 10.68 -1.05
C GLN A 106 22.86 9.86 -0.03
N ALA A 107 22.62 10.05 1.27
CA ALA A 107 23.26 9.28 2.33
C ALA A 107 23.00 7.77 2.16
N VAL A 108 21.74 7.39 1.91
CA VAL A 108 21.37 5.99 1.58
C VAL A 108 22.12 5.51 0.33
N CYS A 109 22.17 6.32 -0.73
CA CYS A 109 22.84 5.93 -1.98
C CYS A 109 24.38 5.90 -1.89
N ASN A 110 24.98 6.54 -0.89
CA ASN A 110 26.43 6.47 -0.67
C ASN A 110 26.85 5.08 -0.14
N ASP A 111 25.93 4.33 0.47
CA ASP A 111 26.14 2.95 0.86
C ASP A 111 26.32 2.02 -0.37
N PRO A 112 27.45 1.32 -0.51
CA PRO A 112 27.64 0.32 -1.57
C PRO A 112 26.59 -0.80 -1.57
N GLU A 113 26.09 -1.22 -0.40
CA GLU A 113 25.08 -2.28 -0.32
C GLU A 113 23.73 -1.81 -0.87
N ALA A 114 23.32 -0.58 -0.54
CA ALA A 114 22.14 0.05 -1.10
C ALA A 114 22.21 0.13 -2.63
N ARG A 115 23.37 0.54 -3.18
CA ARG A 115 23.60 0.62 -4.64
C ARG A 115 23.52 -0.75 -5.31
N THR A 116 24.03 -1.77 -4.64
CA THR A 116 23.96 -3.16 -5.13
C THR A 116 22.51 -3.61 -5.17
N TRP A 117 21.76 -3.41 -4.08
CA TRP A 117 20.34 -3.75 -4.01
C TRP A 117 19.52 -3.01 -5.07
N ILE A 118 19.73 -1.69 -5.23
CA ILE A 118 19.07 -0.89 -6.29
C ILE A 118 19.35 -1.48 -7.66
N SER A 119 20.61 -1.82 -7.95
CA SER A 119 21.02 -2.38 -9.24
C SER A 119 20.34 -3.73 -9.52
N GLU A 120 20.20 -4.58 -8.50
CA GLU A 120 19.51 -5.86 -8.61
C GLU A 120 18.02 -5.70 -8.89
N GLN A 121 17.34 -4.81 -8.17
CA GLN A 121 15.91 -4.57 -8.38
C GLN A 121 15.62 -3.95 -9.75
N VAL A 122 16.49 -3.05 -10.23
CA VAL A 122 16.40 -2.48 -11.59
C VAL A 122 16.56 -3.57 -12.65
N LYS A 123 17.55 -4.48 -12.49
CA LYS A 123 17.72 -5.63 -13.40
C LYS A 123 16.51 -6.56 -13.39
N ALA A 124 15.83 -6.68 -12.24
CA ALA A 124 14.58 -7.42 -12.11
C ALA A 124 13.34 -6.67 -12.64
N GLY A 125 13.50 -5.42 -13.11
CA GLY A 125 12.41 -4.60 -13.62
C GLY A 125 11.38 -4.18 -12.56
N LYS A 126 11.76 -4.19 -11.28
CA LYS A 126 10.87 -3.80 -10.19
C LYS A 126 10.87 -2.28 -9.98
N PRO A 127 9.71 -1.67 -9.65
CA PRO A 127 9.66 -0.27 -9.27
C PRO A 127 10.41 -0.04 -7.95
N LEU A 128 10.92 1.17 -7.75
CA LEU A 128 11.71 1.55 -6.58
C LEU A 128 11.13 2.79 -5.91
N TYR A 129 11.20 2.78 -4.57
CA TYR A 129 10.70 3.84 -3.73
C TYR A 129 11.61 4.05 -2.52
N VAL A 130 11.57 5.24 -1.93
CA VAL A 130 12.24 5.54 -0.66
C VAL A 130 11.28 6.19 0.32
N VAL A 131 11.37 5.81 1.59
CA VAL A 131 10.63 6.42 2.71
C VAL A 131 11.43 7.61 3.25
N LEU A 132 10.87 8.81 3.19
CA LEU A 132 11.50 10.05 3.70
C LEU A 132 10.72 10.72 4.83
N GLY A 133 9.60 10.12 5.23
CA GLY A 133 8.85 10.55 6.40
C GLY A 133 7.74 9.58 6.77
N ILE A 134 7.40 9.53 8.04
CA ILE A 134 6.34 8.69 8.61
C ILE A 134 5.51 9.47 9.63
N THR A 135 4.21 9.18 9.68
CA THR A 135 3.30 9.66 10.72
C THR A 135 2.73 8.47 11.47
N GLU A 136 3.11 8.35 12.72
CA GLU A 136 2.65 7.34 13.66
C GLU A 136 1.57 7.92 14.58
N LEU A 137 0.51 7.14 14.81
CA LEU A 137 -0.45 7.42 15.88
C LEU A 137 -0.35 6.32 16.93
N LYS A 138 -0.23 6.72 18.20
CA LYS A 138 -0.21 5.80 19.35
C LYS A 138 -1.55 5.80 20.07
N ASN A 139 -2.05 4.61 20.36
CA ASN A 139 -3.32 4.38 21.07
C ASN A 139 -4.48 5.11 20.41
N ALA A 140 -4.54 5.09 19.07
CA ALA A 140 -5.59 5.68 18.29
C ALA A 140 -6.92 4.93 18.48
N SER A 141 -7.95 5.67 18.86
CA SER A 141 -9.34 5.23 19.00
C SER A 141 -10.21 5.91 17.94
N PHE A 142 -11.26 5.21 17.52
CA PHE A 142 -12.11 5.63 16.42
C PHE A 142 -13.55 5.75 16.88
N LYS A 143 -14.21 6.83 16.48
CA LYS A 143 -15.65 7.04 16.68
C LYS A 143 -16.30 7.42 15.37
N ARG A 144 -17.54 7.00 15.17
CA ARG A 144 -18.33 7.44 14.03
C ARG A 144 -18.66 8.91 14.20
N ALA A 145 -18.37 9.71 13.19
CA ALA A 145 -18.72 11.13 13.16
C ALA A 145 -19.90 11.36 12.21
N LYS A 146 -20.87 12.14 12.65
CA LYS A 146 -21.94 12.68 11.81
C LYS A 146 -22.02 14.19 12.01
N LEU A 147 -22.19 14.95 10.94
CA LEU A 147 -22.40 16.39 11.04
C LEU A 147 -23.68 16.69 11.83
N HIS A 148 -23.58 17.61 12.79
CA HIS A 148 -24.73 18.20 13.46
C HIS A 148 -25.50 19.07 12.44
N ASP A 149 -26.83 19.01 12.47
CA ASP A 149 -27.74 19.80 11.61
C ASP A 149 -27.39 19.83 10.11
N ALA A 150 -27.00 18.68 9.54
CA ALA A 150 -26.74 18.53 8.10
C ALA A 150 -25.83 19.65 7.53
N GLY A 151 -24.75 20.00 8.24
CA GLY A 151 -23.72 20.91 7.74
C GLY A 151 -23.97 22.40 8.00
N ALA A 152 -24.99 22.77 8.78
CA ALA A 152 -25.18 24.15 9.25
C ALA A 152 -24.20 24.55 10.38
N SER A 153 -23.49 23.57 10.99
CA SER A 153 -22.55 23.79 12.10
C SER A 153 -21.32 22.90 11.97
N ASN A 154 -20.14 23.41 12.41
CA ASN A 154 -18.88 22.66 12.52
C ASN A 154 -18.89 21.60 13.65
N ARG A 155 -20.03 21.36 14.29
CA ARG A 155 -20.16 20.38 15.36
C ARG A 155 -20.37 18.99 14.78
N LEU A 156 -19.68 18.01 15.35
CA LEU A 156 -19.84 16.59 15.02
C LEU A 156 -20.50 15.87 16.19
N ASN A 157 -21.53 15.09 15.88
CA ASN A 157 -22.05 14.07 16.79
C ASN A 157 -21.15 12.83 16.67
N GLU A 158 -20.46 12.52 17.75
CA GLU A 158 -19.59 11.35 17.86
C GLU A 158 -20.39 10.20 18.48
N THR A 159 -20.49 9.08 17.77
CA THR A 159 -21.14 7.85 18.23
C THR A 159 -20.11 6.72 18.29
N PRO A 160 -20.27 5.73 19.19
CA PRO A 160 -19.44 4.52 19.16
C PRO A 160 -19.50 3.85 17.80
N LEU A 161 -18.43 3.12 17.43
CA LEU A 161 -18.46 2.30 16.23
C LEU A 161 -19.44 1.14 16.43
N GLU A 162 -20.34 0.96 15.47
CA GLU A 162 -21.20 -0.23 15.38
C GLU A 162 -20.34 -1.43 14.93
N ASN A 163 -20.77 -2.66 15.25
CA ASN A 163 -20.03 -3.88 14.90
C ASN A 163 -19.85 -4.04 13.37
N ASP A 164 -20.80 -3.52 12.57
CA ASP A 164 -20.76 -3.53 11.11
C ASP A 164 -20.07 -2.29 10.50
N ALA A 165 -19.43 -1.45 11.33
CA ALA A 165 -18.79 -0.23 10.86
C ALA A 165 -17.68 -0.54 9.85
N LYS A 166 -17.72 0.18 8.71
CA LYS A 166 -16.67 0.14 7.69
C LYS A 166 -15.42 0.85 8.20
N VAL A 167 -14.61 0.14 8.97
CA VAL A 167 -13.28 0.57 9.44
C VAL A 167 -12.22 -0.41 8.96
N PRO A 168 -10.92 -0.03 8.91
CA PRO A 168 -9.87 -0.96 8.51
C PRO A 168 -9.91 -2.28 9.30
N LYS A 169 -9.62 -3.42 8.66
CA LYS A 169 -9.66 -4.76 9.30
C LYS A 169 -8.81 -4.83 10.57
N SER A 170 -7.68 -4.14 10.61
CA SER A 170 -6.80 -4.04 11.78
C SER A 170 -7.48 -3.42 13.01
N ILE A 171 -8.51 -2.60 12.80
CA ILE A 171 -9.34 -2.01 13.85
C ILE A 171 -10.50 -2.94 14.23
N ARG A 172 -11.10 -3.67 13.27
CA ARG A 172 -12.19 -4.64 13.55
C ARG A 172 -11.69 -5.86 14.32
N ALA A 173 -10.58 -6.47 13.91
CA ALA A 173 -10.04 -7.68 14.53
C ALA A 173 -9.71 -7.49 16.03
N ARG A 174 -9.37 -6.26 16.46
CA ARG A 174 -9.13 -5.94 17.87
C ARG A 174 -10.40 -5.56 18.63
N ALA A 175 -11.46 -5.11 17.94
CA ALA A 175 -12.77 -4.90 18.54
C ALA A 175 -13.39 -6.25 18.96
N ASP A 176 -13.26 -7.27 18.11
CA ASP A 176 -13.77 -8.62 18.38
C ASP A 176 -12.92 -9.38 19.41
N ALA A 177 -11.63 -9.06 19.54
CA ALA A 177 -10.70 -9.68 20.48
C ALA A 177 -10.73 -9.08 21.91
N SER A 178 -11.67 -8.19 22.22
CA SER A 178 -11.78 -7.59 23.57
C SER A 178 -12.29 -8.59 24.60
N LEU A 179 -11.36 -9.39 25.12
CA LEU A 179 -11.46 -10.14 26.38
C LEU A 179 -10.88 -9.29 27.53
N GLY A 180 -11.13 -7.98 27.53
CA GLY A 180 -10.53 -7.03 28.47
C GLY A 180 -11.36 -5.76 28.67
N GLY A 181 -12.18 -5.75 29.73
CA GLY A 181 -12.72 -4.54 30.34
C GLY A 181 -13.98 -3.98 29.69
N ILE A 182 -15.10 -4.11 30.40
CA ILE A 182 -16.36 -3.41 30.11
C ILE A 182 -16.08 -1.91 29.95
N GLY A 183 -16.21 -1.36 28.74
CA GLY A 183 -16.30 0.09 28.47
C GLY A 183 -15.13 0.77 27.74
N SER A 184 -14.07 0.06 27.35
CA SER A 184 -12.94 0.66 26.59
C SER A 184 -13.12 0.50 25.08
N ALA A 185 -13.04 1.60 24.32
CA ALA A 185 -13.01 1.54 22.85
C ALA A 185 -11.71 0.86 22.36
N PRO A 186 -11.74 0.06 21.28
CA PRO A 186 -10.54 -0.57 20.75
C PRO A 186 -9.53 0.49 20.29
N THR A 187 -8.28 0.34 20.71
CA THR A 187 -7.17 1.21 20.31
C THR A 187 -6.19 0.49 19.39
N ILE A 188 -5.56 1.25 18.50
CA ILE A 188 -4.49 0.76 17.60
C ILE A 188 -3.31 1.73 17.62
N SER A 189 -2.11 1.20 17.48
CA SER A 189 -0.91 1.99 17.23
C SER A 189 -0.31 1.56 15.90
N GLY A 190 0.20 2.51 15.12
CA GLY A 190 0.83 2.22 13.83
C GLY A 190 1.13 3.47 13.01
N VAL A 191 1.64 3.27 11.80
CA VAL A 191 1.88 4.29 10.77
C VAL A 191 0.58 4.55 10.02
N PHE A 192 0.12 5.79 10.03
CA PHE A 192 -1.08 6.26 9.33
C PHE A 192 -0.76 7.12 8.12
N GLY A 193 0.46 7.66 8.03
CA GLY A 193 0.88 8.45 6.87
C GLY A 193 2.35 8.21 6.56
N MET A 194 2.71 8.36 5.30
CA MET A 194 4.09 8.20 4.83
C MET A 194 4.42 9.21 3.73
N ASP A 195 5.62 9.79 3.77
CA ASP A 195 6.24 10.48 2.63
C ASP A 195 7.11 9.47 1.90
N VAL A 196 6.57 8.90 0.83
CA VAL A 196 7.27 7.99 -0.06
C VAL A 196 7.52 8.69 -1.38
N ARG A 197 8.70 8.51 -1.95
CA ARG A 197 9.04 9.09 -3.24
C ARG A 197 9.42 8.03 -4.25
N HIS A 198 9.14 8.32 -5.51
CA HIS A 198 9.62 7.51 -6.62
C HIS A 198 11.15 7.55 -6.68
N VAL A 199 11.75 6.39 -6.97
CA VAL A 199 13.16 6.27 -7.30
C VAL A 199 13.25 5.71 -8.71
N GLN A 200 13.97 6.41 -9.58
CA GLN A 200 14.30 5.93 -10.92
C GLN A 200 15.77 5.52 -10.90
N ALA A 201 16.12 4.34 -11.42
CA ALA A 201 17.52 3.95 -11.51
C ALA A 201 17.79 3.16 -12.79
N ARG A 202 18.99 3.32 -13.34
CA ARG A 202 19.48 2.52 -14.48
C ARG A 202 20.99 2.40 -14.46
N ILE A 203 21.47 1.31 -15.04
CA ILE A 203 22.88 1.14 -15.38
C ILE A 203 23.09 1.75 -16.75
N THR A 204 24.03 2.68 -16.85
CA THR A 204 24.31 3.48 -18.05
C THR A 204 25.81 3.68 -18.21
N THR A 205 26.21 4.37 -19.28
CA THR A 205 27.56 4.95 -19.37
C THR A 205 27.48 6.47 -19.20
N PRO A 206 28.56 7.15 -18.77
CA PRO A 206 28.58 8.60 -18.62
C PRO A 206 28.33 9.39 -19.93
N ALA A 207 28.49 8.74 -21.09
CA ALA A 207 28.27 9.35 -22.39
C ALA A 207 26.79 9.30 -22.85
N GLU A 208 25.94 8.47 -22.21
CA GLU A 208 24.54 8.35 -22.60
C GLU A 208 23.75 9.58 -22.12
N PRO A 209 23.01 10.26 -23.02
CA PRO A 209 22.23 11.43 -22.65
C PRO A 209 21.00 11.08 -21.82
N HIS A 210 20.48 12.07 -21.10
CA HIS A 210 19.19 11.95 -20.43
C HIS A 210 18.03 11.75 -21.41
N ARG A 211 17.03 11.00 -20.96
CA ARG A 211 15.76 10.74 -21.65
C ARG A 211 14.70 11.72 -21.17
N LEU A 212 13.61 11.87 -21.91
CA LEU A 212 12.48 12.73 -21.49
C LEU A 212 11.89 12.30 -20.14
N GLU A 213 11.92 10.99 -19.86
CA GLU A 213 11.49 10.39 -18.60
C GLU A 213 12.36 10.80 -17.40
N ASP A 214 13.56 11.36 -17.65
CA ASP A 214 14.47 11.76 -16.58
C ASP A 214 14.13 13.13 -15.96
N ILE A 215 13.20 13.85 -16.58
CA ILE A 215 12.74 15.15 -16.13
C ILE A 215 11.94 14.96 -14.83
N GLY A 216 12.16 15.86 -13.86
CA GLY A 216 11.47 15.81 -12.56
C GLY A 216 12.20 14.98 -11.49
N TYR A 217 13.34 14.39 -11.84
CA TYR A 217 14.20 13.66 -10.90
C TYR A 217 15.46 14.45 -10.56
N HIS A 218 15.91 14.30 -9.31
CA HIS A 218 17.22 14.76 -8.87
C HIS A 218 18.21 13.59 -8.90
N TRP A 219 19.20 13.68 -9.79
CA TRP A 219 20.06 12.56 -10.19
C TRP A 219 21.40 12.51 -9.44
N TYR A 220 21.76 11.30 -9.03
CA TYR A 220 23.03 10.92 -8.44
C TYR A 220 23.71 9.85 -9.31
N TYR A 221 25.04 9.86 -9.30
CA TYR A 221 25.86 9.11 -10.23
C TYR A 221 26.93 8.34 -9.46
N TYR A 222 26.99 7.03 -9.70
CA TYR A 222 27.87 6.14 -8.95
C TYR A 222 28.55 5.13 -9.87
N ASP A 223 29.87 5.09 -9.84
CA ASP A 223 30.61 4.11 -10.63
C ASP A 223 30.33 2.69 -10.12
N VAL A 224 30.14 1.75 -11.05
CA VAL A 224 29.93 0.33 -10.72
C VAL A 224 31.29 -0.35 -10.53
N PRO A 225 31.62 -0.85 -9.33
CA PRO A 225 32.91 -1.49 -9.09
C PRO A 225 33.12 -2.71 -10.00
N GLY A 226 34.29 -2.82 -10.62
CA GLY A 226 34.66 -3.96 -11.46
C GLY A 226 34.11 -3.94 -12.89
N SER A 227 33.43 -2.87 -13.32
CA SER A 227 32.98 -2.74 -14.70
C SER A 227 34.15 -2.47 -15.65
N SER A 228 34.32 -3.34 -16.65
CA SER A 228 35.31 -3.16 -17.73
C SER A 228 34.90 -2.09 -18.76
N SER A 229 33.61 -1.75 -18.80
CA SER A 229 32.95 -0.86 -19.76
C SER A 229 32.70 0.56 -19.22
N LYS A 230 33.25 0.91 -18.05
CA LYS A 230 32.98 2.18 -17.33
C LYS A 230 31.48 2.39 -17.07
N GLU A 231 30.78 1.34 -16.66
CA GLU A 231 29.38 1.45 -16.29
C GLU A 231 29.20 2.29 -15.02
N GLN A 232 28.08 2.99 -15.00
CA GLN A 232 27.65 3.86 -13.93
C GLN A 232 26.21 3.54 -13.57
N LEU A 233 25.94 3.40 -12.29
CA LEU A 233 24.60 3.42 -11.74
C LEU A 233 24.16 4.87 -11.60
N ILE A 234 23.09 5.23 -12.29
CA ILE A 234 22.41 6.51 -12.05
C ILE A 234 21.14 6.26 -11.25
N VAL A 235 20.92 7.10 -10.24
CA VAL A 235 19.78 6.99 -9.33
C VAL A 235 19.15 8.37 -9.17
N GLY A 236 17.86 8.47 -9.47
CA GLY A 236 17.08 9.70 -9.44
C GLY A 236 16.04 9.66 -8.33
N LEU A 237 16.00 10.71 -7.51
CA LEU A 237 14.93 10.95 -6.55
C LEU A 237 13.80 11.77 -7.20
N GLY A 238 12.61 11.21 -7.26
CA GLY A 238 11.45 11.82 -7.90
C GLY A 238 10.50 12.54 -6.94
N GLU A 239 9.28 12.75 -7.40
CA GLU A 239 8.19 13.34 -6.63
C GLU A 239 7.63 12.39 -5.56
N GLN A 240 6.89 12.99 -4.62
CA GLN A 240 6.18 12.27 -3.58
C GLN A 240 4.94 11.57 -4.13
N LEU A 241 4.75 10.31 -3.74
CA LEU A 241 3.53 9.55 -3.99
C LEU A 241 2.34 10.22 -3.32
N LYS A 242 1.30 10.47 -4.10
CA LYS A 242 0.04 11.02 -3.58
C LYS A 242 -0.77 9.92 -2.90
N ALA A 243 -1.62 10.31 -1.94
CA ALA A 243 -2.51 9.36 -1.26
C ALA A 243 -3.40 8.57 -2.24
N ASN A 244 -3.83 9.20 -3.34
CA ASN A 244 -4.61 8.53 -4.38
C ASN A 244 -3.80 7.46 -5.13
N GLU A 245 -2.52 7.70 -5.37
CA GLU A 245 -1.63 6.72 -6.04
C GLU A 245 -1.39 5.51 -5.12
N LEU A 246 -1.11 5.75 -3.84
CA LEU A 246 -1.01 4.70 -2.83
C LEU A 246 -2.29 3.85 -2.78
N ARG A 247 -3.46 4.49 -2.86
CA ARG A 247 -4.74 3.78 -2.89
C ARG A 247 -4.87 2.88 -4.13
N LEU A 248 -4.53 3.39 -5.32
CA LEU A 248 -4.57 2.62 -6.57
C LEU A 248 -3.63 1.41 -6.54
N MET A 249 -2.47 1.52 -5.90
CA MET A 249 -1.55 0.38 -5.71
C MET A 249 -2.17 -0.75 -4.87
N LEU A 250 -3.07 -0.41 -3.95
CA LEU A 250 -3.75 -1.38 -3.09
C LEU A 250 -4.85 -2.14 -3.85
N ASP A 251 -5.55 -1.47 -4.77
CA ASP A 251 -6.56 -2.11 -5.62
C ASP A 251 -5.93 -3.14 -6.56
N LEU A 252 -4.77 -2.82 -7.13
CA LEU A 252 -4.00 -3.74 -7.98
C LEU A 252 -3.45 -4.94 -7.18
N SER A 253 -2.98 -4.72 -5.94
CA SER A 253 -2.39 -5.81 -5.15
C SER A 253 -3.41 -6.76 -4.53
N GLU A 254 -4.65 -6.33 -4.25
CA GLU A 254 -5.70 -7.18 -3.68
C GLU A 254 -6.43 -8.02 -4.74
N GLU A 255 -6.63 -7.51 -5.96
CA GLU A 255 -7.18 -8.30 -7.08
C GLU A 255 -6.27 -9.47 -7.46
N ASP A 256 -4.95 -9.27 -7.44
CA ASP A 256 -3.96 -10.33 -7.72
C ASP A 256 -3.90 -11.41 -6.63
N VAL A 257 -4.18 -11.09 -5.37
CA VAL A 257 -4.14 -12.07 -4.27
C VAL A 257 -5.45 -12.86 -4.17
N GLN A 258 -6.60 -12.19 -4.32
CA GLN A 258 -7.90 -12.86 -4.24
C GLN A 258 -8.20 -13.71 -5.48
N GLY A 259 -7.83 -13.22 -6.68
CA GLY A 259 -7.96 -14.00 -7.91
C GLY A 259 -7.10 -15.27 -7.92
N ASN A 260 -5.88 -15.20 -7.39
CA ASN A 260 -4.99 -16.35 -7.28
C ASN A 260 -5.41 -17.33 -6.17
N LEU A 261 -5.89 -16.86 -5.01
CA LEU A 261 -6.41 -17.73 -3.96
C LEU A 261 -7.70 -18.45 -4.39
N ASP A 262 -8.62 -17.77 -5.06
CA ASP A 262 -9.86 -18.40 -5.56
C ASP A 262 -9.57 -19.40 -6.68
N ALA A 263 -8.57 -19.14 -7.53
CA ALA A 263 -8.11 -20.09 -8.54
C ALA A 263 -7.45 -21.34 -7.91
N ILE A 264 -6.60 -21.16 -6.88
CA ILE A 264 -5.96 -22.27 -6.16
C ILE A 264 -6.99 -23.07 -5.35
N SER A 265 -7.95 -22.41 -4.71
CA SER A 265 -9.05 -23.07 -4.01
C SER A 265 -9.95 -23.86 -4.95
N LYS A 266 -10.27 -23.36 -6.15
CA LYS A 266 -11.01 -24.12 -7.17
C LYS A 266 -10.22 -25.32 -7.70
N LEU A 267 -8.93 -25.13 -8.01
CA LEU A 267 -8.05 -26.21 -8.48
C LEU A 267 -7.87 -27.31 -7.43
N SER A 268 -7.78 -26.97 -6.15
CA SER A 268 -7.69 -27.95 -5.05
C SER A 268 -9.01 -28.67 -4.76
N LEU A 269 -10.15 -28.00 -4.92
CA LEU A 269 -11.47 -28.63 -4.81
C LEU A 269 -11.71 -29.61 -5.96
N ASP A 270 -11.33 -29.24 -7.19
CA ASP A 270 -11.48 -30.07 -8.39
C ASP A 270 -10.53 -31.28 -8.34
N ALA A 271 -9.31 -31.11 -7.82
CA ALA A 271 -8.37 -32.21 -7.61
C ALA A 271 -8.86 -33.21 -6.54
N ALA A 272 -9.48 -32.72 -5.45
CA ALA A 272 -10.08 -33.58 -4.43
C ALA A 272 -11.32 -34.32 -4.95
N SER A 273 -12.12 -33.67 -5.80
CA SER A 273 -13.30 -34.29 -6.43
C SER A 273 -12.91 -35.34 -7.49
N ALA A 274 -11.80 -35.14 -8.22
CA ALA A 274 -11.28 -36.10 -9.19
C ALA A 274 -10.66 -37.34 -8.51
N ALA A 275 -10.03 -37.19 -7.35
CA ALA A 275 -9.46 -38.29 -6.58
C ALA A 275 -10.52 -39.13 -5.82
N ALA A 276 -11.74 -38.60 -5.63
CA ALA A 276 -12.83 -39.27 -4.92
C ALA A 276 -13.80 -40.05 -5.83
N SER A 277 -13.56 -40.12 -7.15
CA SER A 277 -14.42 -40.88 -8.06
C SER A 277 -14.01 -42.36 -8.14
N PRO A 278 -14.82 -43.32 -7.67
CA PRO A 278 -14.55 -44.73 -7.87
C PRO A 278 -14.85 -45.15 -9.31
N MET A 279 -13.91 -45.90 -9.88
CA MET A 279 -13.95 -46.50 -11.23
C MET A 279 -15.33 -47.04 -11.63
N LEU A 280 -15.88 -46.53 -12.74
CA LEU A 280 -16.86 -47.26 -13.55
C LEU A 280 -16.14 -47.89 -14.74
N ARG A 281 -16.07 -49.22 -14.71
CA ARG A 281 -15.48 -50.08 -15.74
C ARG A 281 -16.16 -49.90 -17.10
N PRO A 282 -15.45 -50.10 -18.22
CA PRO A 282 -16.06 -50.12 -19.53
C PRO A 282 -16.73 -51.48 -19.78
N SER A 283 -18.01 -51.47 -20.16
CA SER A 283 -18.66 -52.63 -20.76
C SER A 283 -19.43 -52.21 -22.02
N SER A 284 -18.84 -52.52 -23.18
CA SER A 284 -19.59 -52.88 -24.39
C SER A 284 -19.83 -54.40 -24.34
N PRO A 285 -20.64 -55.07 -25.21
CA PRO A 285 -21.25 -54.60 -26.47
C PRO A 285 -22.70 -55.08 -26.72
N ALA A 286 -23.40 -54.54 -27.73
CA ALA A 286 -24.34 -55.32 -28.56
C ALA A 286 -24.79 -54.57 -29.82
N LEU A 287 -24.61 -55.25 -30.96
CA LEU A 287 -25.10 -54.95 -32.30
C LEU A 287 -26.63 -54.95 -32.42
N ARG A 288 -27.16 -54.05 -33.28
CA ARG A 288 -28.18 -54.26 -34.34
C ARG A 288 -28.71 -52.85 -34.68
N GLY A 289 -28.43 -52.28 -35.83
CA GLY A 289 -28.66 -52.84 -37.15
C GLY A 289 -29.91 -52.18 -37.73
N ARG A 290 -29.72 -51.22 -38.64
CA ARG A 290 -30.53 -50.92 -39.83
C ARG A 290 -30.22 -49.50 -40.33
N SER A 291 -29.54 -49.45 -41.46
CA SER A 291 -29.62 -48.36 -42.44
C SER A 291 -31.08 -48.21 -42.93
N PRO A 292 -31.49 -47.03 -43.40
CA PRO A 292 -31.28 -46.74 -44.82
C PRO A 292 -30.91 -45.27 -45.15
N SER A 293 -29.96 -45.17 -46.08
CA SER A 293 -29.77 -44.25 -47.23
C SER A 293 -30.07 -42.74 -47.21
N PRO A 294 -29.35 -41.96 -48.05
CA PRO A 294 -29.36 -40.49 -48.06
C PRO A 294 -30.12 -39.86 -49.24
N HIS A 295 -30.35 -38.53 -49.10
CA HIS A 295 -30.69 -37.53 -50.12
C HIS A 295 -32.18 -37.30 -50.47
N PRO A 296 -32.54 -36.24 -51.24
CA PRO A 296 -32.46 -34.81 -50.90
C PRO A 296 -33.75 -34.05 -51.32
N GLY A 297 -33.99 -32.83 -50.82
CA GLY A 297 -35.04 -31.96 -51.36
C GLY A 297 -35.02 -30.59 -50.65
N MET A 298 -34.32 -29.57 -51.17
CA MET A 298 -34.78 -28.61 -52.17
C MET A 298 -36.09 -27.87 -51.83
N LEU A 299 -35.96 -26.53 -51.86
CA LEU A 299 -36.98 -25.50 -52.14
C LEU A 299 -37.90 -25.18 -50.94
N ARG A 300 -38.20 -23.93 -50.58
CA ARG A 300 -38.08 -22.64 -51.26
C ARG A 300 -38.46 -21.52 -50.27
N ALA A 301 -37.94 -20.32 -50.56
CA ALA A 301 -38.48 -18.99 -50.29
C ALA A 301 -38.63 -18.54 -48.82
#